data_AF-A0A916DE21-F1
#
_entry.id   AF-A0A916DE21-F1
#
_cell.length_a   1.000
_cell.length_b   1.000
_cell.length_c   1.000
_cell.angle_alpha   90.00
_cell.angle_beta   90.00
_cell.angle_gamma   90.00
#
_symmetry.space_group_name_H-M   'P 1'
#
loop_
_entity.id
_entity.type
_entity.pdbx_description
1 polymer ?
#
loop_
_entity_poly.entity_id
_entity_poly.type
_entity_poly.pdbx_seq_one_letter_code
_entity_poly.pdbx_strand_id
1 'polypeptide(L)'
;MGQAAASLAALAQRSGATGFLRWWADELAKFVPPGARNAVVRRRLRPVVAFDAARATVWRPAMHDGTVAMEQLASIALDGDPAEVATAGRAAIATLARVERGGITGAPAVRVAIPPRSVLRRTLTLPAAVEENLRQAVGYDIDRLTPFKADELYYDAVVTARDAARGTIGVDFAAVRRPVVDAAVAHAVAWGAQVRRVSPDDPSAASVSRLNLVADEARVTPAPWKRWQFWAPIAALALVALVAVILPVWQKRDYAIGIVNRAEAARQQAAVSEQLRGELERAAADYNFALERKYAFPPVVRVLDTVTRLLPDDTWLTQLEIRTLPRGRDRDHEIVMRGESANAGKLIPILEESGLVAQVAPRSPTTKIQPGPGEVFDLGAQLKPLPKPAQLPLVDPGAPAAAGASPAAAAQAARPPAAPAPVPAAAPVPEVRDAPAKPAAAGAKP
;
A
#
# COMPACT_ATOMS: atom_id res chain seq x y z
N MET A 1 9.06 22.22 26.67
CA MET A 1 9.51 21.08 25.84
C MET A 1 10.22 19.95 26.61
N GLY A 2 10.69 20.16 27.85
CA GLY A 2 11.37 19.11 28.64
C GLY A 2 10.48 17.92 29.06
N GLN A 3 9.22 18.18 29.44
CA GLN A 3 8.30 17.13 29.88
C GLN A 3 7.85 16.18 28.74
N ALA A 4 7.72 16.69 27.51
CA ALA A 4 7.38 15.87 26.34
C ALA A 4 8.56 14.98 25.88
N ALA A 5 9.79 15.45 26.04
CA ALA A 5 10.98 14.64 25.77
C ALA A 5 11.19 13.56 26.84
N ALA A 6 10.91 13.88 28.11
CA ALA A 6 10.95 12.91 29.21
C ALA A 6 9.85 11.84 29.08
N SER A 7 8.64 12.22 28.69
CA SER A 7 7.54 11.28 28.47
C SER A 7 7.77 10.38 27.26
N LEU A 8 8.31 10.90 26.16
CA LEU A 8 8.71 10.08 25.00
C LEU A 8 9.88 9.14 25.32
N ALA A 9 10.86 9.59 26.12
CA ALA A 9 11.94 8.73 26.58
C ALA A 9 11.43 7.60 27.49
N ALA A 10 10.53 7.90 28.44
CA ALA A 10 9.91 6.91 29.31
C ALA A 10 9.02 5.93 28.54
N LEU A 11 8.29 6.40 27.52
CA LEU A 11 7.47 5.55 26.65
C LEU A 11 8.34 4.65 25.76
N ALA A 12 9.45 5.18 25.23
CA ALA A 12 10.42 4.41 24.44
C ALA A 12 11.21 3.39 25.30
N GLN A 13 11.41 3.69 26.58
CA GLN A 13 11.98 2.77 27.57
C GLN A 13 11.00 1.63 27.89
N ARG A 14 9.70 1.96 28.06
CA ARG A 14 8.63 0.99 28.33
C ARG A 14 8.28 0.09 27.13
N SER A 15 8.40 0.60 25.91
CA SER A 15 8.09 -0.15 24.68
C SER A 15 9.25 -1.00 24.14
N GLY A 16 10.42 -0.98 24.79
CA GLY A 16 11.62 -1.66 24.29
C GLY A 16 12.23 -1.04 23.03
N ALA A 17 11.69 0.08 22.53
CA ALA A 17 12.16 0.75 21.32
C ALA A 17 13.61 1.25 21.45
N THR A 18 14.04 1.68 22.65
CA THR A 18 15.44 2.04 22.90
C THR A 18 16.38 0.82 22.84
N GLY A 19 15.91 -0.33 23.30
CA GLY A 19 16.62 -1.62 23.18
C GLY A 19 16.72 -2.06 21.73
N PHE A 20 15.62 -1.97 20.98
CA PHE A 20 15.57 -2.28 19.55
C PHE A 20 16.50 -1.37 18.74
N LEU A 21 16.45 -0.04 18.94
CA LEU A 21 17.32 0.90 18.23
C LEU A 21 18.80 0.68 18.56
N ARG A 22 19.12 0.33 19.81
CA ARG A 22 20.48 0.01 20.22
C ARG A 22 20.98 -1.26 19.57
N TRP A 23 20.16 -2.32 19.58
CA TRP A 23 20.43 -3.57 18.87
C TRP A 23 20.60 -3.34 17.36
N TRP A 24 19.68 -2.59 16.74
CA TRP A 24 19.72 -2.29 15.31
C TRP A 24 20.94 -1.47 14.92
N ALA A 25 21.35 -0.51 15.76
CA ALA A 25 22.59 0.23 15.58
C ALA A 25 23.83 -0.68 15.73
N ASP A 26 23.82 -1.63 16.66
CA ASP A 26 24.89 -2.61 16.83
C ASP A 26 25.00 -3.54 15.59
N GLU A 27 23.87 -3.94 14.98
CA GLU A 27 23.90 -4.74 13.75
C GLU A 27 24.35 -3.94 12.54
N LEU A 28 23.91 -2.68 12.40
CA LEU A 28 24.43 -1.81 11.35
C LEU A 28 25.92 -1.53 11.50
N ALA A 29 26.42 -1.41 12.74
CA ALA A 29 27.84 -1.17 13.00
C ALA A 29 28.75 -2.30 12.46
N LYS A 30 28.21 -3.52 12.26
CA LYS A 30 28.93 -4.65 11.63
C LYS A 30 29.13 -4.45 10.12
N PHE A 31 28.24 -3.69 9.47
CA PHE A 31 28.31 -3.39 8.03
C PHE A 31 29.08 -2.10 7.70
N VAL A 32 29.51 -1.34 8.72
CA VAL A 32 30.30 -0.11 8.52
C VAL A 32 31.77 -0.49 8.24
N PRO A 33 32.40 0.04 7.17
CA PRO A 33 33.79 -0.22 6.87
C PRO A 33 34.72 0.14 8.05
N PRO A 34 35.82 -0.61 8.26
CA PRO A 34 36.71 -0.41 9.41
C PRO A 34 37.29 1.01 9.44
N GLY A 35 37.58 1.63 8.30
CA GLY A 35 38.04 3.02 8.22
C GLY A 35 37.04 4.03 8.77
N ALA A 36 35.76 3.88 8.45
CA ALA A 36 34.70 4.76 8.94
C ALA A 36 34.42 4.52 10.44
N ARG A 37 34.40 3.25 10.88
CA ARG A 37 34.24 2.87 12.29
C ARG A 37 35.38 3.44 13.14
N ASN A 38 36.62 3.28 12.69
CA ASN A 38 37.81 3.80 13.38
C ASN A 38 37.84 5.33 13.40
N ALA A 39 37.38 6.01 12.34
CA ALA A 39 37.24 7.45 12.34
C ALA A 39 36.21 7.94 13.39
N VAL A 40 35.10 7.22 13.57
CA VAL A 40 34.10 7.52 14.60
C VAL A 40 34.66 7.26 16.00
N VAL A 41 35.33 6.12 16.22
CA VAL A 41 35.97 5.79 17.51
C VAL A 41 37.04 6.83 17.85
N ARG A 42 37.92 7.17 16.91
CA ARG A 42 38.95 8.21 17.08
C ARG A 42 38.36 9.60 17.37
N ARG A 43 37.21 9.96 16.77
CA ARG A 43 36.52 11.23 17.07
C ARG A 43 35.88 11.27 18.47
N ARG A 44 35.50 10.10 18.99
CA ARG A 44 34.90 9.94 20.33
C ARG A 44 35.95 9.85 21.43
N LEU A 45 37.05 9.16 21.17
CA LEU A 45 38.21 9.14 22.05
C LEU A 45 38.87 10.52 22.02
N ARG A 46 39.02 11.11 23.20
CA ARG A 46 39.72 12.38 23.39
C ARG A 46 41.12 12.07 23.91
N PRO A 47 42.08 12.98 23.73
CA PRO A 47 43.36 12.87 24.40
C PRO A 47 43.19 12.83 25.90
N VAL A 48 44.12 12.16 26.55
CA VAL A 48 44.07 11.92 27.99
C VAL A 48 45.32 12.49 28.64
N VAL A 49 45.13 13.24 29.70
CA VAL A 49 46.23 13.62 30.59
C VAL A 49 46.01 12.87 31.88
N ALA A 50 46.89 11.91 32.16
CA ALA A 50 46.88 11.16 33.41
C ALA A 50 47.86 11.81 34.37
N PHE A 51 47.39 12.15 35.56
CA PHE A 51 48.24 12.67 36.62
C PHE A 51 48.54 11.56 37.59
N ASP A 52 49.80 11.23 37.79
CA ASP A 52 50.24 10.34 38.85
C ASP A 52 51.02 11.13 39.91
N ALA A 53 51.28 10.53 41.08
CA ALA A 53 51.85 11.26 42.23
C ALA A 53 53.16 12.01 41.94
N ALA A 54 53.97 11.54 40.98
CA ALA A 54 55.25 12.14 40.62
C ALA A 54 55.36 12.54 39.13
N ARG A 55 54.41 12.14 38.27
CA ARG A 55 54.52 12.35 36.82
C ARG A 55 53.15 12.54 36.19
N ALA A 56 53.05 13.41 35.20
CA ALA A 56 51.90 13.49 34.31
C ALA A 56 52.23 12.87 32.95
N THR A 57 51.35 12.02 32.44
CA THR A 57 51.51 11.40 31.10
C THR A 57 50.40 11.87 30.17
N VAL A 58 50.77 12.22 28.94
CA VAL A 58 49.84 12.67 27.89
C VAL A 58 49.68 11.57 26.88
N TRP A 59 48.44 11.17 26.61
CA TRP A 59 48.08 10.09 25.71
C TRP A 59 47.19 10.60 24.58
N ARG A 60 47.36 10.05 23.39
CA ARG A 60 46.56 10.37 22.20
C ARG A 60 45.96 9.13 21.57
N PRO A 61 44.78 9.23 20.92
CA PRO A 61 44.27 8.15 20.09
C PRO A 61 45.04 8.10 18.76
N ALA A 62 45.84 7.06 18.56
CA ALA A 62 46.57 6.76 17.34
C ALA A 62 46.02 5.49 16.68
N MET A 63 46.26 5.33 15.37
CA MET A 63 45.90 4.11 14.66
C MET A 63 47.10 3.17 14.68
N HIS A 64 46.91 1.96 15.21
CA HIS A 64 47.91 0.90 15.28
C HIS A 64 47.31 -0.37 14.71
N ASP A 65 47.94 -0.95 13.68
CA ASP A 65 47.52 -2.18 13.00
C ASP A 65 46.02 -2.27 12.68
N GLY A 66 45.45 -1.17 12.16
CA GLY A 66 44.03 -1.12 11.78
C GLY A 66 43.04 -0.98 12.95
N THR A 67 43.52 -0.78 14.17
CA THR A 67 42.71 -0.50 15.37
C THR A 67 43.11 0.84 16.00
N VAL A 68 42.21 1.44 16.78
CA VAL A 68 42.51 2.69 17.52
C VAL A 68 43.07 2.33 18.89
N ALA A 69 44.30 2.74 19.17
CA ALA A 69 44.99 2.51 20.44
C ALA A 69 45.42 3.85 21.06
N MET A 70 45.61 3.87 22.38
CA MET A 70 46.15 5.05 23.07
C MET A 70 47.68 4.97 23.08
N GLU A 71 48.32 6.01 22.54
CA GLU A 71 49.78 6.12 22.48
C GLU A 71 50.24 7.24 23.43
N GLN A 72 51.28 6.96 24.21
CA GLN A 72 51.89 7.95 25.09
C GLN A 72 52.73 8.94 24.29
N LEU A 73 52.32 10.21 24.30
CA LEU A 73 53.00 11.31 23.60
C LEU A 73 54.12 11.93 24.42
N ALA A 74 53.92 12.06 25.74
CA ALA A 74 54.88 12.70 26.63
C ALA A 74 54.73 12.21 28.07
N SER A 75 55.82 12.31 28.84
CA SER A 75 55.83 12.16 30.29
C SER A 75 56.51 13.39 30.90
N ILE A 76 55.80 14.08 31.78
CA ILE A 76 56.24 15.28 32.49
C ILE A 76 56.48 14.88 33.94
N ALA A 77 57.63 15.22 34.51
CA ALA A 77 57.89 15.02 35.93
C ALA A 77 57.23 16.17 36.72
N LEU A 78 56.57 15.86 37.83
CA LEU A 78 55.83 16.83 38.68
C LEU A 78 56.64 17.24 39.94
N ASP A 79 57.81 16.66 40.13
CA ASP A 79 58.71 16.82 41.28
C ASP A 79 59.76 17.94 41.10
N GLY A 80 59.72 18.66 39.97
CA GLY A 80 60.63 19.77 39.65
C GLY A 80 60.09 21.17 39.97
N ASP A 81 60.80 22.20 39.50
CA ASP A 81 60.38 23.61 39.62
C ASP A 81 59.00 23.81 38.93
N PRO A 82 58.00 24.40 39.62
CA PRO A 82 56.69 24.71 39.04
C PRO A 82 56.75 25.40 37.68
N ALA A 83 57.77 26.24 37.42
CA ALA A 83 57.95 26.92 36.14
C ALA A 83 58.33 25.93 35.02
N GLU A 84 59.22 24.98 35.28
CA GLU A 84 59.64 23.94 34.34
C GLU A 84 58.53 22.93 34.06
N VAL A 85 57.77 22.56 35.10
CA VAL A 85 56.59 21.70 34.97
C VAL A 85 55.54 22.38 34.09
N ALA A 86 55.34 23.70 34.26
CA ALA A 86 54.39 24.46 33.45
C ALA A 86 54.84 24.64 31.99
N THR A 87 56.14 24.79 31.70
CA THR A 87 56.64 24.88 30.33
C THR A 87 56.59 23.53 29.62
N ALA A 88 57.01 22.45 30.27
CA ALA A 88 56.92 21.09 29.75
C ALA A 88 55.47 20.67 29.49
N GLY A 89 54.56 20.99 30.42
CA GLY A 89 53.12 20.76 30.27
C GLY A 89 52.52 21.52 29.07
N ARG A 90 52.81 22.82 28.95
CA ARG A 90 52.35 23.63 27.80
C ARG A 90 52.89 23.10 26.47
N ALA A 91 54.15 22.66 26.41
CA ALA A 91 54.75 22.09 25.20
C ALA A 91 54.08 20.77 24.77
N ALA A 92 53.77 19.89 25.72
CA ALA A 92 53.06 18.65 25.46
C ALA A 92 51.63 18.90 24.94
N ILE A 93 50.90 19.84 25.57
CA ILE A 93 49.54 20.21 25.16
C ILE A 93 49.51 20.94 23.82
N ALA A 94 50.50 21.79 23.53
CA ALA A 94 50.65 22.43 22.22
C ALA A 94 50.92 21.42 21.11
N THR A 95 51.74 20.40 21.37
CA THR A 95 51.98 19.30 20.43
C THR A 95 50.71 18.50 20.18
N LEU A 96 49.95 18.22 21.24
CA LEU A 96 48.65 17.57 21.13
C LEU A 96 47.66 18.40 20.29
N ALA A 97 47.58 19.72 20.52
CA ALA A 97 46.68 20.60 19.78
C ALA A 97 47.00 20.62 18.28
N ARG A 98 48.29 20.68 17.91
CA ARG A 98 48.73 20.63 16.50
C ARG A 98 48.30 19.34 15.82
N VAL A 99 48.51 18.19 16.47
CA VAL A 99 48.23 16.86 15.92
C VAL A 99 46.73 16.58 15.82
N GLU A 100 45.92 17.01 16.81
CA GLU A 100 44.48 16.76 16.79
C GLU A 100 43.69 17.67 15.86
N ARG A 101 44.07 18.95 15.80
CA ARG A 101 43.29 19.98 15.10
C ARG A 101 43.88 20.42 13.78
N GLY A 102 45.00 19.84 13.35
CA GLY A 102 45.63 20.18 12.07
C GLY A 102 45.99 21.66 11.95
N GLY A 103 46.31 22.34 13.06
CA GLY A 103 46.70 23.75 13.08
C GLY A 103 45.61 24.78 13.38
N ILE A 104 44.36 24.37 13.66
CA ILE A 104 43.29 25.31 14.08
C ILE A 104 43.58 25.85 15.48
N THR A 105 43.49 27.18 15.65
CA THR A 105 43.71 27.89 16.91
C THR A 105 42.60 27.60 17.95
N GLY A 106 43.01 27.19 19.15
CA GLY A 106 42.13 26.96 20.30
C GLY A 106 42.71 25.97 21.31
N ALA A 107 42.22 25.97 22.56
CA ALA A 107 42.67 25.07 23.63
C ALA A 107 42.18 23.62 23.42
N PRO A 108 43.04 22.58 23.38
CA PRO A 108 42.63 21.18 23.15
C PRO A 108 41.69 20.70 24.25
N ALA A 109 40.65 19.94 23.87
CA ALA A 109 39.68 19.41 24.83
C ALA A 109 40.15 18.04 25.32
N VAL A 110 40.47 17.93 26.60
CA VAL A 110 41.17 16.77 27.18
C VAL A 110 40.31 16.06 28.23
N ARG A 111 40.48 14.74 28.34
CA ARG A 111 40.01 13.92 29.46
C ARG A 111 41.13 13.82 30.51
N VAL A 112 40.84 14.13 31.76
CA VAL A 112 41.79 13.92 32.85
C VAL A 112 41.58 12.51 33.43
N ALA A 113 42.63 11.70 33.47
CA ALA A 113 42.61 10.40 34.12
C ALA A 113 43.22 10.50 35.52
N ILE A 114 42.49 10.00 36.51
CA ILE A 114 42.92 9.96 37.92
C ILE A 114 43.52 8.57 38.21
N PRO A 115 44.62 8.46 38.99
CA PRO A 115 45.22 7.18 39.32
C PRO A 115 44.25 6.25 40.04
N PRO A 116 44.31 4.94 39.79
CA PRO A 116 43.44 3.98 40.48
C PRO A 116 43.66 4.00 42.01
N ARG A 117 44.86 4.35 42.47
CA ARG A 117 45.21 4.47 43.91
C ARG A 117 44.46 5.58 44.66
N SER A 118 43.97 6.60 43.97
CA SER A 118 43.22 7.71 44.58
C SER A 118 41.71 7.61 44.32
N VAL A 119 41.26 6.52 43.69
CA VAL A 119 39.85 6.25 43.39
C VAL A 119 39.34 5.11 44.25
N LEU A 120 38.23 5.33 44.95
CA LEU A 120 37.45 4.26 45.55
C LEU A 120 36.42 3.77 44.54
N ARG A 121 36.64 2.57 43.98
CA ARG A 121 35.70 1.92 43.04
C ARG A 121 35.05 0.71 43.70
N ARG A 122 33.72 0.60 43.63
CA ARG A 122 32.94 -0.52 44.18
C ARG A 122 31.75 -0.87 43.30
N THR A 123 31.41 -2.15 43.26
CA THR A 123 30.18 -2.63 42.63
C THR A 123 29.08 -2.74 43.69
N LEU A 124 27.96 -2.05 43.48
CA LEU A 124 26.81 -2.01 44.37
C LEU A 124 25.61 -2.69 43.71
N THR A 125 24.77 -3.32 44.52
CA THR A 125 23.47 -3.86 44.08
C THR A 125 22.35 -2.99 44.67
N LEU A 126 21.62 -2.30 43.80
CA LEU A 126 20.53 -1.40 44.18
C LEU A 126 19.19 -1.88 43.62
N PRO A 127 18.05 -1.52 44.24
CA PRO A 127 16.74 -1.81 43.67
C PRO A 127 16.55 -1.10 42.33
N ALA A 128 15.90 -1.75 41.36
CA ALA A 128 15.68 -1.19 40.02
C ALA A 128 14.85 0.11 40.03
N ALA A 129 13.99 0.31 41.03
CA ALA A 129 13.23 1.55 41.21
C ALA A 129 14.11 2.80 41.37
N VAL A 130 15.36 2.61 41.79
CA VAL A 130 16.31 3.69 42.05
C VAL A 130 17.04 4.13 40.78
N GLU A 131 16.87 3.41 39.66
CA GLU A 131 17.58 3.68 38.40
C GLU A 131 17.38 5.12 37.88
N GLU A 132 16.15 5.65 37.96
CA GLU A 132 15.84 7.01 37.47
C GLU A 132 16.54 8.11 38.28
N ASN A 133 16.74 7.87 39.58
CA ASN A 133 17.35 8.81 40.53
C ASN A 133 18.64 8.23 41.15
N LEU A 134 19.43 7.51 40.35
CA LEU A 134 20.58 6.73 40.82
C LEU A 134 21.60 7.58 41.60
N ARG A 135 21.90 8.79 41.10
CA ARG A 135 22.86 9.71 41.76
C ARG A 135 22.38 10.12 43.15
N GLN A 136 21.09 10.46 43.29
CA GLN A 136 20.54 10.94 44.56
C GLN A 136 20.54 9.82 45.60
N ALA A 137 20.15 8.61 45.20
CA ALA A 137 20.14 7.47 46.11
C ALA A 137 21.55 7.01 46.51
N VAL A 138 22.49 6.99 45.57
CA VAL A 138 23.90 6.75 45.90
C VAL A 138 24.41 7.85 46.83
N GLY A 139 24.00 9.10 46.63
CA GLY A 139 24.32 10.25 47.47
C GLY A 139 23.95 10.06 48.94
N TYR A 140 22.76 9.52 49.23
CA TYR A 140 22.34 9.20 50.61
C TYR A 140 23.17 8.09 51.24
N ASP A 141 23.65 7.15 50.43
CA ASP A 141 24.48 6.03 50.89
C ASP A 141 25.98 6.39 50.98
N ILE A 142 26.42 7.59 50.56
CA ILE A 142 27.86 7.97 50.56
C ILE A 142 28.49 7.87 51.95
N ASP A 143 27.79 8.32 52.99
CA ASP A 143 28.28 8.28 54.37
C ASP A 143 28.45 6.85 54.90
N ARG A 144 27.73 5.87 54.32
CA ARG A 144 27.88 4.43 54.62
C ARG A 144 28.94 3.78 53.74
N LEU A 145 29.10 4.27 52.51
CA LEU A 145 30.03 3.72 51.52
C LEU A 145 31.44 4.26 51.68
N THR A 146 31.60 5.46 52.25
CA THR A 146 32.90 6.13 52.35
C THR A 146 33.06 6.76 53.73
N PRO A 147 34.30 6.86 54.25
CA PRO A 147 34.56 7.56 55.50
C PRO A 147 34.53 9.10 55.37
N PHE A 148 34.14 9.63 54.21
CA PHE A 148 34.10 11.07 53.91
C PHE A 148 32.67 11.50 53.61
N LYS A 149 32.40 12.81 53.74
CA LYS A 149 31.09 13.38 53.41
C LYS A 149 30.94 13.56 51.90
N ALA A 150 29.70 13.55 51.42
CA ALA A 150 29.38 13.78 50.01
C ALA A 150 29.97 15.08 49.45
N ASP A 151 30.05 16.14 50.27
CA ASP A 151 30.58 17.45 49.86
C ASP A 151 32.10 17.47 49.68
N GLU A 152 32.83 16.48 50.20
CA GLU A 152 34.29 16.37 50.09
C GLU A 152 34.73 15.46 48.93
N LEU A 153 33.76 14.83 48.25
CA LEU A 153 33.97 13.81 47.24
C LEU A 153 33.32 14.21 45.90
N TYR A 154 34.04 13.95 44.82
CA TYR A 154 33.42 13.78 43.51
C TYR A 154 33.08 12.31 43.31
N TYR A 155 31.82 12.03 42.98
CA TYR A 155 31.35 10.67 42.76
C TYR A 155 30.51 10.54 41.50
N ASP A 156 30.56 9.35 40.90
CA ASP A 156 29.69 8.98 39.79
C ASP A 156 29.32 7.50 39.89
N ALA A 157 28.14 7.16 39.36
CA ALA A 157 27.58 5.82 39.41
C ALA A 157 26.93 5.47 38.08
N VAL A 158 27.26 4.29 37.53
CA VAL A 158 26.75 3.84 36.24
C VAL A 158 26.18 2.43 36.37
N VAL A 159 25.03 2.18 35.74
CA VAL A 159 24.42 0.84 35.71
C VAL A 159 25.22 -0.07 34.79
N THR A 160 25.70 -1.18 35.34
CA THR A 160 26.49 -2.22 34.65
C THR A 160 25.63 -3.42 34.27
N ALA A 161 24.67 -3.79 35.12
CA ALA A 161 23.76 -4.92 34.89
C ALA A 161 22.34 -4.60 35.35
N ARG A 162 21.34 -5.17 34.67
CA ARG A 162 19.93 -5.09 35.05
C ARG A 162 19.38 -6.50 35.19
N ASP A 163 18.89 -6.83 36.37
CA ASP A 163 18.20 -8.09 36.64
C ASP A 163 16.71 -7.83 36.80
N ALA A 164 15.96 -8.06 35.72
CA ALA A 164 14.52 -7.87 35.70
C ALA A 164 13.77 -8.92 36.53
N ALA A 165 14.36 -10.11 36.75
CA ALA A 165 13.72 -11.18 37.51
C ALA A 165 13.79 -10.91 39.02
N ARG A 166 14.89 -10.31 39.49
CA ARG A 166 15.09 -9.95 40.89
C ARG A 166 14.71 -8.50 41.23
N GLY A 167 14.41 -7.68 40.21
CA GLY A 167 14.12 -6.26 40.41
C GLY A 167 15.31 -5.46 40.93
N THR A 168 16.54 -5.89 40.60
CA THR A 168 17.79 -5.28 41.08
C THR A 168 18.68 -4.84 39.92
N ILE A 169 19.49 -3.81 40.15
CA ILE A 169 20.48 -3.29 39.22
C ILE A 169 21.88 -3.40 39.84
N GLY A 170 22.85 -3.84 39.06
CA GLY A 170 24.27 -3.77 39.40
C GLY A 170 24.85 -2.43 38.96
N VAL A 171 25.48 -1.71 39.87
CA VAL A 171 25.96 -0.34 39.69
C VAL A 171 27.45 -0.29 39.98
N ASP A 172 28.23 0.25 39.05
CA ASP A 172 29.64 0.56 39.24
C ASP A 172 29.77 1.99 39.78
N PHE A 173 30.25 2.11 41.02
CA PHE A 173 30.41 3.34 41.76
C PHE A 173 31.88 3.72 41.85
N ALA A 174 32.20 4.98 41.57
CA ALA A 174 33.52 5.53 41.76
C ALA A 174 33.46 6.86 42.53
N ALA A 175 34.33 7.02 43.53
CA ALA A 175 34.48 8.25 44.31
C ALA A 175 35.95 8.66 44.45
N VAL A 176 36.21 9.96 44.38
CA VAL A 176 37.54 10.58 44.53
C VAL A 176 37.41 11.84 45.38
N ARG A 177 38.39 12.12 46.24
CA ARG A 177 38.42 13.37 47.01
C ARG A 177 38.54 14.59 46.09
N ARG A 178 37.74 15.61 46.35
CA ARG A 178 37.76 16.90 45.62
C ARG A 178 39.15 17.51 45.44
N PRO A 179 40.02 17.64 46.48
CA PRO A 179 41.34 18.25 46.32
C PRO A 179 42.23 17.55 45.28
N VAL A 180 42.09 16.24 45.10
CA VAL A 180 42.87 15.47 44.10
C VAL A 180 42.42 15.81 42.68
N VAL A 181 41.11 15.88 42.47
CA VAL A 181 40.53 16.22 41.16
C VAL A 181 40.78 17.69 40.83
N ASP A 182 40.53 18.60 41.78
CA ASP A 182 40.70 20.04 41.58
C ASP A 182 42.16 20.39 41.28
N ALA A 183 43.12 19.76 41.96
CA ALA A 183 44.54 19.89 41.63
C ALA A 183 44.83 19.40 40.20
N ALA A 184 44.38 18.21 39.82
CA ALA A 184 44.60 17.67 38.47
C ALA A 184 43.98 18.56 37.37
N VAL A 185 42.78 19.09 37.61
CA VAL A 185 42.10 20.02 36.70
C VAL A 185 42.88 21.33 36.61
N ALA A 186 43.33 21.89 37.73
CA ALA A 186 44.11 23.13 37.76
C ALA A 186 45.41 23.02 36.97
N HIS A 187 46.15 21.91 37.11
CA HIS A 187 47.36 21.66 36.33
C HIS A 187 47.06 21.58 34.82
N ALA A 188 46.01 20.86 34.42
CA ALA A 188 45.62 20.75 33.02
C ALA A 188 45.20 22.10 32.41
N VAL A 189 44.50 22.95 33.18
CA VAL A 189 44.10 24.30 32.75
C VAL A 189 45.32 25.22 32.68
N ALA A 190 46.24 25.16 33.65
CA ALA A 190 47.50 25.93 33.63
C ALA A 190 48.37 25.61 32.42
N TRP A 191 48.30 24.37 31.93
CA TRP A 191 48.98 23.93 30.71
C TRP A 191 48.25 24.31 29.41
N GLY A 192 47.08 24.96 29.49
CA GLY A 192 46.33 25.46 28.35
C GLY A 192 45.34 24.46 27.73
N ALA A 193 44.99 23.37 28.42
CA ALA A 193 43.93 22.47 27.99
C ALA A 193 42.56 22.83 28.58
N GLN A 194 41.51 22.53 27.83
CA GLN A 194 40.14 22.60 28.31
C GLN A 194 39.71 21.23 28.84
N VAL A 195 39.57 21.08 30.16
CA VAL A 195 39.12 19.83 30.77
C VAL A 195 37.63 19.66 30.56
N ARG A 196 37.23 18.59 29.86
CA ARG A 196 35.82 18.30 29.58
C ARG A 196 35.26 17.14 30.40
N ARG A 197 36.14 16.24 30.85
CA ARG A 197 35.78 15.02 31.59
C ARG A 197 36.92 14.62 32.51
N VAL A 198 36.59 14.18 33.71
CA VAL A 198 37.52 13.53 34.64
C VAL A 198 37.03 12.10 34.83
N SER A 199 37.92 11.13 34.69
CA SER A 199 37.57 9.70 34.70
C SER A 199 38.56 8.88 35.52
N PRO A 200 38.09 7.83 36.20
CA PRO A 200 38.93 6.91 36.96
C PRO A 200 39.55 5.80 36.11
N ASP A 201 39.18 5.69 34.83
CA ASP A 201 39.63 4.60 33.95
C ASP A 201 41.05 4.82 33.44
N ASP A 202 41.76 3.71 33.24
CA ASP A 202 43.15 3.64 32.76
C ASP A 202 43.38 4.54 31.53
N PRO A 203 44.47 5.33 31.49
CA PRO A 203 44.79 6.16 30.34
C PRO A 203 45.11 5.38 29.05
N SER A 204 45.57 4.13 29.16
CA SER A 204 45.90 3.25 28.02
C SER A 204 44.65 2.64 27.38
N ALA A 205 43.51 2.62 28.07
CA ALA A 205 42.28 2.03 27.58
C ALA A 205 41.70 2.84 26.41
N ALA A 206 41.63 2.22 25.23
CA ALA A 206 41.01 2.78 24.02
C ALA A 206 39.47 2.70 24.05
N SER A 207 38.87 2.92 25.22
CA SER A 207 37.41 2.89 25.40
C SER A 207 36.91 4.21 25.99
N VAL A 208 35.68 4.58 25.63
CA VAL A 208 35.04 5.77 26.20
C VAL A 208 34.67 5.46 27.65
N SER A 209 35.35 6.11 28.59
CA SER A 209 35.02 6.02 30.01
C SER A 209 33.53 6.35 30.23
N ARG A 210 32.83 5.43 30.90
CA ARG A 210 31.39 5.58 31.20
C ARG A 210 31.17 6.48 32.41
N LEU A 211 32.16 6.57 33.30
CA LEU A 211 32.16 7.38 34.51
C LEU A 211 32.71 8.79 34.22
N ASN A 212 32.10 9.80 34.83
CA ASN A 212 32.53 11.18 34.79
C ASN A 212 32.44 11.83 36.17
N LEU A 213 33.60 12.03 36.79
CA LEU A 213 33.74 12.60 38.14
C LEU A 213 33.59 14.13 38.18
N VAL A 214 33.38 14.80 37.05
CA VAL A 214 33.08 16.25 37.06
C VAL A 214 31.65 16.48 37.53
N ALA A 215 31.46 17.37 38.52
CA ALA A 215 30.15 17.79 39.03
C ALA A 215 29.23 18.26 37.89
N ASP A 216 27.95 17.87 37.95
CA ASP A 216 26.94 18.18 36.92
C ASP A 216 26.82 19.68 36.64
N GLU A 217 27.10 20.54 37.63
CA GLU A 217 26.98 22.00 37.53
C GLU A 217 28.03 22.64 36.60
N ALA A 218 29.21 22.05 36.49
CA ALA A 218 30.26 22.50 35.57
C ALA A 218 30.12 21.87 34.17
N ARG A 219 29.14 20.97 33.97
CA ARG A 219 28.91 20.34 32.67
C ARG A 219 28.18 21.33 31.78
N VAL A 220 28.92 21.93 30.86
CA VAL A 220 28.32 22.64 29.73
C VAL A 220 27.49 21.62 28.94
N THR A 221 26.17 21.60 29.21
CA THR A 221 25.22 20.85 28.41
C THR A 221 25.45 21.28 26.97
N PRO A 222 25.66 20.35 26.01
CA PRO A 222 25.81 20.75 24.62
C PRO A 222 24.57 21.57 24.24
N ALA A 223 24.79 22.83 23.84
CA ALA A 223 23.73 23.76 23.52
C ALA A 223 22.70 23.07 22.60
N PRO A 224 21.39 23.12 22.92
CA PRO A 224 20.34 22.41 22.19
C PRO A 224 20.30 22.79 20.70
N TRP A 225 20.90 23.92 20.33
CA TRP A 225 20.99 24.47 18.98
C TRP A 225 21.64 23.54 17.95
N LYS A 226 22.57 22.66 18.35
CA LYS A 226 23.24 21.75 17.40
C LYS A 226 22.41 20.51 17.05
N ARG A 227 21.34 20.23 17.80
CA ARG A 227 20.46 19.07 17.53
C ARG A 227 19.59 19.35 16.31
N TRP A 228 18.97 20.53 16.20
CA TRP A 228 18.07 20.83 15.07
C TRP A 228 18.78 20.75 13.71
N GLN A 229 20.07 21.12 13.63
CA GLN A 229 20.85 20.99 12.39
C GLN A 229 21.11 19.53 11.97
N PHE A 230 21.04 18.57 12.91
CA PHE A 230 21.06 17.13 12.61
C PHE A 230 19.67 16.57 12.32
N TRP A 231 18.62 17.04 13.00
CA TRP A 231 17.24 16.55 12.81
C TRP A 231 16.56 17.15 11.57
N ALA A 232 16.89 18.37 11.17
CA ALA A 232 16.35 19.03 9.98
C ALA A 232 16.60 18.26 8.68
N PRO A 233 17.83 17.77 8.35
CA PRO A 233 18.04 16.97 7.15
C PRO A 233 17.34 15.61 7.22
N ILE A 234 17.23 15.01 8.41
CA ILE A 234 16.51 13.74 8.60
C ILE A 234 15.00 13.94 8.38
N ALA A 235 14.43 15.02 8.92
CA ALA A 235 13.03 15.38 8.72
C ALA A 235 12.73 15.72 7.26
N ALA A 236 13.64 16.44 6.58
CA ALA A 236 13.51 16.72 5.16
C ALA A 236 13.57 15.44 4.31
N LEU A 237 14.49 14.52 4.61
CA LEU A 237 14.58 13.21 3.94
C LEU A 237 13.29 12.39 4.16
N ALA A 238 12.78 12.36 5.40
CA ALA A 238 11.53 11.68 5.72
C ALA A 238 10.33 12.27 4.98
N LEU A 239 10.28 13.61 4.86
CA LEU A 239 9.24 14.31 4.09
C LEU A 239 9.32 13.96 2.61
N VAL A 240 10.52 13.95 2.02
CA VAL A 240 10.72 13.54 0.62
C VAL A 240 10.29 12.10 0.39
N ALA A 241 10.65 11.18 1.30
CA ALA A 241 10.24 9.79 1.23
C ALA A 241 8.71 9.64 1.33
N LEU A 242 8.06 10.40 2.22
CA LEU A 242 6.60 10.42 2.35
C LEU A 242 5.93 10.90 1.06
N VAL A 243 6.43 12.00 0.49
CA VAL A 243 5.94 12.56 -0.79
C VAL A 243 6.13 11.55 -1.93
N ALA A 244 7.26 10.84 -1.98
CA ALA A 244 7.55 9.81 -2.97
C ALA A 244 6.61 8.60 -2.89
N VAL A 245 6.01 8.31 -1.73
CA VAL A 245 5.00 7.26 -1.58
C VAL A 245 3.59 7.77 -1.90
N ILE A 246 3.25 8.98 -1.46
CA ILE A 246 1.89 9.53 -1.62
C ILE A 246 1.59 9.92 -3.07
N LEU A 247 2.55 10.54 -3.78
CA LEU A 247 2.38 10.97 -5.17
C LEU A 247 1.96 9.84 -6.14
N PRO A 248 2.66 8.70 -6.21
CA PRO A 248 2.29 7.62 -7.13
C PRO A 248 0.95 6.98 -6.77
N VAL A 249 0.56 6.97 -5.49
CA VAL A 249 -0.78 6.50 -5.08
C VAL A 249 -1.87 7.44 -5.60
N TRP A 250 -1.63 8.75 -5.56
CA TRP A 250 -2.54 9.74 -6.14
C TRP A 250 -2.64 9.61 -7.67
N GLN A 251 -1.51 9.53 -8.38
CA GLN A 251 -1.49 9.36 -9.83
C GLN A 251 -2.20 8.08 -10.31
N LYS A 252 -2.09 6.99 -9.53
CA LYS A 252 -2.77 5.72 -9.84
C LYS A 252 -4.28 5.76 -9.62
N ARG A 253 -4.80 6.67 -8.78
CA ARG A 253 -6.25 6.83 -8.57
C ARG A 253 -6.93 7.39 -9.81
N ASP A 254 -6.36 8.41 -10.44
CA ASP A 254 -6.95 9.03 -11.63
C ASP A 254 -6.99 8.06 -12.82
N TYR A 255 -5.96 7.23 -12.96
CA TYR A 255 -5.92 6.19 -14.00
C TYR A 255 -6.98 5.09 -13.77
N ALA A 256 -7.24 4.73 -12.51
CA ALA A 256 -8.26 3.74 -12.16
C ALA A 256 -9.68 4.27 -12.45
N ILE A 257 -9.95 5.54 -12.13
CA ILE A 257 -11.25 6.18 -12.38
C ILE A 257 -11.55 6.25 -13.90
N GLY A 258 -10.52 6.48 -14.73
CA GLY A 258 -10.67 6.52 -16.18
C GLY A 258 -11.07 5.18 -16.81
N ILE A 259 -10.66 4.04 -16.24
CA ILE A 259 -11.00 2.71 -16.78
C ILE A 259 -12.43 2.31 -16.42
N VAL A 260 -12.89 2.63 -15.20
CA VAL A 260 -14.26 2.29 -14.75
C VAL A 260 -15.29 2.98 -15.64
N ASN A 261 -15.11 4.26 -15.94
CA ASN A 261 -16.05 5.01 -16.77
C ASN A 261 -16.16 4.46 -18.21
N ARG A 262 -15.06 3.98 -18.79
CA ARG A 262 -15.07 3.37 -20.13
C ARG A 262 -15.74 1.99 -20.13
N ALA A 263 -15.54 1.21 -19.07
CA ALA A 263 -16.20 -0.09 -18.89
C ALA A 263 -17.72 0.08 -18.68
N GLU A 264 -18.14 1.10 -17.93
CA GLU A 264 -19.56 1.41 -17.75
C GLU A 264 -20.22 1.90 -19.03
N ALA A 265 -19.56 2.78 -19.80
CA ALA A 265 -20.06 3.21 -21.11
C ALA A 265 -20.23 2.04 -22.09
N ALA A 266 -19.28 1.10 -22.12
CA ALA A 266 -19.36 -0.10 -22.95
C ALA A 266 -20.50 -1.05 -22.50
N ARG A 267 -20.73 -1.20 -21.20
CA ARG A 267 -21.84 -1.99 -20.66
C ARG A 267 -23.20 -1.41 -21.01
N GLN A 268 -23.35 -0.09 -20.99
CA GLN A 268 -24.59 0.57 -21.38
C GLN A 268 -24.92 0.31 -22.85
N GLN A 269 -23.93 0.33 -23.75
CA GLN A 269 -24.13 0.00 -25.16
C GLN A 269 -24.48 -1.48 -25.40
N ALA A 270 -23.87 -2.40 -24.65
CA ALA A 270 -24.21 -3.82 -24.73
C ALA A 270 -25.63 -4.13 -24.24
N ALA A 271 -26.11 -3.42 -23.21
CA ALA A 271 -27.45 -3.60 -22.67
C ALA A 271 -28.55 -3.25 -23.69
N VAL A 272 -28.33 -2.26 -24.55
CA VAL A 272 -29.28 -1.89 -25.61
C VAL A 272 -29.39 -3.00 -26.67
N SER A 273 -28.26 -3.59 -27.09
CA SER A 273 -28.26 -4.71 -28.05
C SER A 273 -28.99 -5.94 -27.51
N GLU A 274 -28.86 -6.22 -26.21
CA GLU A 274 -29.54 -7.35 -25.57
C GLU A 274 -31.06 -7.10 -25.45
N GLN A 275 -31.47 -5.87 -25.18
CA GLN A 275 -32.88 -5.48 -25.18
C GLN A 275 -33.53 -5.66 -26.55
N LEU A 276 -32.88 -5.20 -27.63
CA LEU A 276 -33.40 -5.38 -28.99
C LEU A 276 -33.50 -6.86 -29.38
N ARG A 277 -32.52 -7.69 -29.00
CA ARG A 277 -32.58 -9.14 -29.22
C ARG A 277 -33.78 -9.76 -28.51
N GLY A 278 -33.99 -9.41 -27.24
CA GLY A 278 -35.13 -9.91 -26.48
C GLY A 278 -36.49 -9.48 -27.05
N GLU A 279 -36.60 -8.27 -27.60
CA GLU A 279 -37.81 -7.82 -28.30
C GLU A 279 -38.07 -8.60 -29.59
N LEU A 280 -37.02 -8.86 -30.38
CA LEU A 280 -37.12 -9.66 -31.61
C LEU A 280 -37.50 -11.12 -31.31
N GLU A 281 -36.90 -11.73 -30.29
CA GLU A 281 -37.24 -13.10 -29.87
C GLU A 281 -38.69 -13.20 -29.40
N ARG A 282 -39.18 -12.22 -28.64
CA ARG A 282 -40.59 -12.17 -28.20
C ARG A 282 -41.54 -12.02 -29.38
N ALA A 283 -41.28 -11.08 -30.28
CA ALA A 283 -42.12 -10.88 -31.47
C ALA A 283 -42.15 -12.13 -32.37
N ALA A 284 -41.02 -12.82 -32.52
CA ALA A 284 -40.93 -14.07 -33.26
C ALA A 284 -41.70 -15.21 -32.57
N ALA A 285 -41.59 -15.32 -31.23
CA ALA A 285 -42.33 -16.31 -30.45
C ALA A 285 -43.84 -16.09 -30.54
N ASP A 286 -44.29 -14.84 -30.44
CA ASP A 286 -45.71 -14.47 -30.54
C ASP A 286 -46.29 -14.80 -31.93
N TYR A 287 -45.53 -14.50 -32.99
CA TYR A 287 -45.93 -14.83 -34.36
C TYR A 287 -46.02 -16.35 -34.57
N ASN A 288 -45.01 -17.09 -34.13
CA ASN A 288 -44.97 -18.54 -34.27
C ASN A 288 -46.07 -19.22 -33.44
N PHE A 289 -46.38 -18.72 -32.24
CA PHE A 289 -47.47 -19.24 -31.41
C PHE A 289 -48.84 -19.11 -32.10
N ALA A 290 -49.12 -17.95 -32.69
CA ALA A 290 -50.36 -17.73 -33.45
C ALA A 290 -50.45 -18.67 -34.67
N LEU A 291 -49.32 -18.91 -35.34
CA LEU A 291 -49.22 -19.82 -36.48
C LEU A 291 -49.45 -21.27 -36.05
N GLU A 292 -48.78 -21.74 -35.00
CA GLU A 292 -48.96 -23.10 -34.48
C GLU A 292 -50.42 -23.36 -34.08
N ARG A 293 -51.08 -22.38 -33.43
CA ARG A 293 -52.50 -22.51 -33.08
C ARG A 293 -53.43 -22.58 -34.29
N LYS A 294 -53.11 -21.86 -35.37
CA LYS A 294 -53.91 -21.86 -36.61
C LYS A 294 -53.75 -23.16 -37.42
N TYR A 295 -52.56 -23.76 -37.39
CA TYR A 295 -52.22 -24.96 -38.18
C TYR A 295 -52.27 -26.26 -37.38
N ALA A 296 -52.55 -26.22 -36.07
CA ALA A 296 -52.62 -27.41 -35.23
C ALA A 296 -53.62 -28.46 -35.74
N PHE A 297 -54.78 -28.05 -36.28
CA PHE A 297 -55.80 -28.98 -36.80
C PHE A 297 -56.49 -28.44 -38.07
N PRO A 298 -56.94 -29.33 -38.97
CA PRO A 298 -57.80 -28.93 -40.08
C PRO A 298 -59.05 -28.18 -39.58
N PRO A 299 -59.45 -27.07 -40.24
CA PRO A 299 -60.70 -26.39 -39.89
C PRO A 299 -61.88 -27.38 -39.95
N VAL A 300 -62.79 -27.31 -38.97
CA VAL A 300 -63.96 -28.20 -38.90
C VAL A 300 -64.78 -28.19 -40.20
N VAL A 301 -64.84 -27.03 -40.86
CA VAL A 301 -65.51 -26.88 -42.17
C VAL A 301 -64.85 -27.73 -43.26
N ARG A 302 -63.52 -27.84 -43.28
CA ARG A 302 -62.79 -28.69 -44.24
C ARG A 302 -63.00 -30.18 -43.94
N VAL A 303 -63.06 -30.54 -42.65
CA VAL A 303 -63.37 -31.91 -42.22
C VAL A 303 -64.78 -32.28 -42.67
N LEU A 304 -65.77 -31.43 -42.41
CA LEU A 304 -67.16 -31.63 -42.83
C LEU A 304 -67.29 -31.75 -44.35
N ASP A 305 -66.76 -30.79 -45.12
CA ASP A 305 -66.83 -30.80 -46.59
C ASP A 305 -66.21 -32.09 -47.16
N THR A 306 -65.04 -32.49 -46.67
CA THR A 306 -64.37 -33.68 -47.19
C THR A 306 -65.10 -34.96 -46.80
N VAL A 307 -65.59 -35.07 -45.56
CA VAL A 307 -66.41 -36.22 -45.12
C VAL A 307 -67.67 -36.30 -45.99
N THR A 308 -68.41 -35.19 -46.17
CA THR A 308 -69.63 -35.18 -46.99
C THR A 308 -69.41 -35.51 -48.47
N ARG A 309 -68.22 -35.20 -49.03
CA ARG A 309 -67.87 -35.55 -50.43
C ARG A 309 -67.44 -37.00 -50.60
N LEU A 310 -66.88 -37.61 -49.56
CA LEU A 310 -66.34 -38.97 -49.61
C LEU A 310 -67.34 -40.04 -49.21
N LEU A 311 -68.42 -39.65 -48.51
CA LEU A 311 -69.50 -40.58 -48.21
C LEU A 311 -70.22 -40.98 -49.52
N PRO A 312 -70.41 -42.28 -49.78
CA PRO A 312 -71.21 -42.72 -50.91
C PRO A 312 -72.68 -42.33 -50.74
N ASP A 313 -73.43 -42.19 -51.85
CA ASP A 313 -74.83 -41.75 -51.87
C ASP A 313 -75.79 -42.70 -51.12
N ASP A 314 -75.34 -43.91 -50.77
CA ASP A 314 -76.08 -44.93 -50.01
C ASP A 314 -75.82 -44.88 -48.49
N THR A 315 -75.19 -43.81 -48.01
CA THR A 315 -74.74 -43.66 -46.62
C THR A 315 -75.23 -42.33 -46.03
N TRP A 316 -75.86 -42.40 -44.86
CA TRP A 316 -76.31 -41.22 -44.10
C TRP A 316 -75.66 -41.18 -42.70
N LEU A 317 -75.25 -39.99 -42.25
CA LEU A 317 -74.71 -39.76 -40.91
C LEU A 317 -75.80 -39.24 -39.99
N THR A 318 -75.95 -39.87 -38.83
CA THR A 318 -76.87 -39.41 -37.77
C THR A 318 -76.14 -38.60 -36.72
N GLN A 319 -74.87 -38.92 -36.46
CA GLN A 319 -74.06 -38.21 -35.49
C GLN A 319 -72.60 -38.13 -35.94
N LEU A 320 -72.06 -36.91 -35.95
CA LEU A 320 -70.63 -36.63 -36.11
C LEU A 320 -70.16 -35.89 -34.86
N GLU A 321 -69.27 -36.52 -34.09
CA GLU A 321 -68.71 -35.93 -32.88
C GLU A 321 -67.20 -35.78 -33.01
N ILE A 322 -66.66 -34.62 -32.67
CA ILE A 322 -65.21 -34.37 -32.66
C ILE A 322 -64.80 -34.17 -31.21
N ARG A 323 -64.08 -35.15 -30.65
CA ARG A 323 -63.58 -35.11 -29.28
C ARG A 323 -62.11 -34.75 -29.27
N THR A 324 -61.72 -33.83 -28.41
CA THR A 324 -60.31 -33.57 -28.13
C THR A 324 -59.90 -34.44 -26.95
N LEU A 325 -59.13 -35.50 -27.19
CA LEU A 325 -58.58 -36.31 -26.11
C LEU A 325 -57.22 -35.74 -25.69
N PRO A 326 -57.02 -35.45 -24.40
CA PRO A 326 -55.69 -35.13 -23.90
C PRO A 326 -54.86 -36.42 -23.85
N ARG A 327 -54.00 -36.63 -24.85
CA ARG A 327 -53.06 -37.77 -24.89
C ARG A 327 -51.61 -37.27 -24.84
N GLY A 328 -51.18 -36.85 -23.65
CA GLY A 328 -49.81 -36.38 -23.42
C GLY A 328 -49.57 -34.92 -23.82
N ARG A 329 -48.41 -34.64 -24.45
CA ARG A 329 -47.98 -33.27 -24.84
C ARG A 329 -48.69 -32.77 -26.11
N ASP A 330 -49.18 -33.68 -26.94
CA ASP A 330 -49.94 -33.39 -28.15
C ASP A 330 -51.44 -33.61 -27.93
N ARG A 331 -52.28 -32.75 -28.50
CA ARG A 331 -53.75 -32.84 -28.39
C ARG A 331 -54.24 -33.67 -29.56
N ASP A 332 -54.63 -34.92 -29.36
CA ASP A 332 -55.24 -35.70 -30.43
C ASP A 332 -56.74 -35.37 -30.56
N HIS A 333 -57.22 -35.19 -31.78
CA HIS A 333 -58.64 -35.02 -32.05
C HIS A 333 -59.19 -36.33 -32.64
N GLU A 334 -60.12 -36.97 -31.94
CA GLU A 334 -60.83 -38.15 -32.42
C GLU A 334 -62.15 -37.70 -33.06
N ILE A 335 -62.41 -38.16 -34.28
CA ILE A 335 -63.71 -38.05 -34.94
C ILE A 335 -64.45 -39.35 -34.72
N VAL A 336 -65.68 -39.25 -34.23
CA VAL A 336 -66.62 -40.35 -34.13
C VAL A 336 -67.77 -40.11 -35.11
N MET A 337 -68.01 -41.08 -35.97
CA MET A 337 -69.04 -41.06 -37.02
C MET A 337 -70.00 -42.21 -36.79
N ARG A 338 -71.27 -41.88 -36.59
CA ARG A 338 -72.37 -42.85 -36.49
C ARG A 338 -73.40 -42.55 -37.55
N GLY A 339 -73.89 -43.61 -38.16
CA GLY A 339 -74.82 -43.51 -39.27
C GLY A 339 -75.27 -44.88 -39.73
N GLU A 340 -75.86 -44.91 -40.91
CA GLU A 340 -76.22 -46.16 -41.56
C GLU A 340 -75.75 -46.13 -43.02
N SER A 341 -75.35 -47.30 -43.51
CA SER A 341 -74.77 -47.48 -44.84
C SER A 341 -75.25 -48.79 -45.43
N ALA A 342 -75.37 -48.87 -46.75
CA ALA A 342 -75.54 -50.17 -47.41
C ALA A 342 -74.28 -51.05 -47.29
N ASN A 343 -73.10 -50.47 -47.04
CA ASN A 343 -71.86 -51.21 -46.81
C ASN A 343 -70.89 -50.47 -45.86
N ALA A 344 -71.06 -50.70 -44.56
CA ALA A 344 -70.23 -50.09 -43.52
C ALA A 344 -68.74 -50.45 -43.63
N GLY A 345 -68.41 -51.67 -44.10
CA GLY A 345 -67.03 -52.14 -44.21
C GLY A 345 -66.20 -51.41 -45.27
N LYS A 346 -66.84 -50.87 -46.32
CA LYS A 346 -66.17 -50.07 -47.36
C LYS A 346 -65.82 -48.65 -46.91
N LEU A 347 -66.42 -48.13 -45.85
CA LEU A 347 -66.18 -46.76 -45.38
C LEU A 347 -64.79 -46.59 -44.73
N ILE A 348 -64.27 -47.64 -44.10
CA ILE A 348 -62.95 -47.63 -43.44
C ILE A 348 -61.82 -47.28 -44.44
N PRO A 349 -61.62 -48.01 -45.55
CA PRO A 349 -60.55 -47.71 -46.49
C PRO A 349 -60.74 -46.36 -47.20
N ILE A 350 -61.98 -45.97 -47.53
CA ILE A 350 -62.28 -44.68 -48.19
C ILE A 350 -61.87 -43.50 -47.29
N LEU A 351 -62.15 -43.60 -45.99
CA LEU A 351 -61.79 -42.57 -45.02
C LEU A 351 -60.28 -42.51 -44.77
N GLU A 352 -59.57 -43.63 -44.74
CA GLU A 352 -58.10 -43.64 -44.60
C GLU A 352 -57.37 -43.12 -45.84
N GLU A 353 -57.87 -43.43 -47.04
CA GLU A 353 -57.30 -42.97 -48.32
C GLU A 353 -57.43 -41.45 -48.50
N SER A 354 -58.42 -40.81 -47.85
CA SER A 354 -58.58 -39.35 -47.84
C SER A 354 -57.39 -38.58 -47.26
N GLY A 355 -56.55 -39.24 -46.46
CA GLY A 355 -55.42 -38.64 -45.78
C GLY A 355 -55.78 -37.64 -44.66
N LEU A 356 -57.07 -37.42 -44.37
CA LEU A 356 -57.53 -36.54 -43.28
C LEU A 356 -57.55 -37.23 -41.91
N VAL A 357 -57.84 -38.53 -41.89
CA VAL A 357 -57.91 -39.33 -40.67
C VAL A 357 -56.89 -40.47 -40.71
N ALA A 358 -56.52 -40.97 -39.54
CA ALA A 358 -55.66 -42.11 -39.32
C ALA A 358 -56.35 -43.07 -38.33
N GLN A 359 -56.05 -44.37 -38.42
CA GLN A 359 -56.52 -45.38 -37.46
C GLN A 359 -58.05 -45.43 -37.38
N VAL A 360 -58.72 -45.63 -38.53
CA VAL A 360 -60.17 -45.77 -38.55
C VAL A 360 -60.54 -47.15 -38.02
N ALA A 361 -61.29 -47.20 -36.91
CA ALA A 361 -61.69 -48.46 -36.27
C ALA A 361 -63.17 -48.44 -35.88
N PRO A 362 -63.88 -49.59 -36.01
CA PRO A 362 -65.25 -49.70 -35.52
C PRO A 362 -65.27 -49.68 -33.99
N ARG A 363 -66.09 -48.80 -33.41
CA ARG A 363 -66.27 -48.68 -31.95
C ARG A 363 -67.37 -49.60 -31.43
N SER A 364 -68.32 -49.95 -32.27
CA SER A 364 -69.42 -50.88 -31.99
C SER A 364 -69.58 -51.87 -33.14
N PRO A 365 -70.00 -53.13 -32.89
CA PRO A 365 -70.27 -54.09 -33.95
C PRO A 365 -71.41 -53.60 -34.84
N THR A 366 -71.24 -53.71 -36.16
CA THR A 366 -72.22 -53.27 -37.16
C THR A 366 -73.52 -54.08 -37.04
N THR A 367 -74.67 -53.40 -37.00
CA THR A 367 -75.99 -54.04 -36.85
C THR A 367 -76.84 -53.84 -38.09
N LYS A 368 -77.42 -54.92 -38.63
CA LYS A 368 -78.24 -54.87 -39.86
C LYS A 368 -79.69 -54.51 -39.53
N ILE A 369 -80.26 -53.55 -40.24
CA ILE A 369 -81.62 -53.03 -40.02
C ILE A 369 -82.62 -53.90 -40.80
N GLN A 370 -83.51 -54.64 -40.15
CA GLN A 370 -84.62 -55.35 -40.82
C GLN A 370 -85.90 -54.52 -40.75
N PRO A 371 -86.71 -54.39 -41.84
CA PRO A 371 -86.67 -55.12 -43.12
C PRO A 371 -85.89 -54.41 -44.26
N GLY A 372 -85.02 -53.44 -43.96
CA GLY A 372 -84.25 -52.69 -44.96
C GLY A 372 -82.90 -53.34 -45.36
N PRO A 373 -82.23 -52.87 -46.42
CA PRO A 373 -80.91 -53.37 -46.83
C PRO A 373 -79.72 -52.69 -46.12
N GLY A 374 -79.95 -51.87 -45.09
CA GLY A 374 -78.92 -51.05 -44.44
C GLY A 374 -78.29 -51.64 -43.18
N GLU A 375 -77.09 -51.16 -42.85
CA GLU A 375 -76.30 -51.51 -41.67
C GLU A 375 -75.94 -50.25 -40.86
N VAL A 376 -76.22 -50.24 -39.56
CA VAL A 376 -75.81 -49.16 -38.64
C VAL A 376 -74.34 -49.34 -38.28
N PHE A 377 -73.55 -48.29 -38.50
CA PHE A 377 -72.12 -48.27 -38.19
C PHE A 377 -71.79 -47.22 -37.13
N ASP A 378 -70.68 -47.46 -36.43
CA ASP A 378 -70.10 -46.56 -35.44
C ASP A 378 -68.58 -46.63 -35.56
N LEU A 379 -67.97 -45.62 -36.18
CA LEU A 379 -66.56 -45.56 -36.53
C LEU A 379 -65.87 -44.45 -35.74
N GLY A 380 -64.70 -44.75 -35.17
CA GLY A 380 -63.79 -43.78 -34.55
C GLY A 380 -62.52 -43.64 -35.37
N ALA A 381 -61.98 -42.43 -35.51
CA ALA A 381 -60.74 -42.17 -36.24
C ALA A 381 -59.98 -40.97 -35.66
N GLN A 382 -58.65 -40.93 -35.79
CA GLN A 382 -57.82 -39.79 -35.34
C GLN A 382 -57.58 -38.80 -36.48
N LEU A 383 -57.81 -37.51 -36.25
CA LEU A 383 -57.50 -36.44 -37.21
C LEU A 383 -56.00 -36.22 -37.35
N LYS A 384 -55.49 -36.19 -38.58
CA LYS A 384 -54.10 -35.82 -38.83
C LYS A 384 -53.92 -34.29 -38.75
N PRO A 385 -52.89 -33.79 -38.06
CA PRO A 385 -52.57 -32.36 -38.07
C PRO A 385 -52.12 -31.93 -39.47
N LEU A 386 -52.36 -30.66 -39.80
CA LEU A 386 -51.86 -30.08 -41.06
C LEU A 386 -50.33 -29.94 -40.99
N PRO A 387 -49.61 -30.11 -42.11
CA PRO A 387 -48.18 -29.84 -42.14
C PRO A 387 -47.93 -28.37 -41.74
N LYS A 388 -47.14 -28.16 -40.69
CA LYS A 388 -46.78 -26.83 -40.19
C LYS A 388 -46.05 -26.05 -41.31
N PRO A 389 -46.39 -24.77 -41.55
CA PRO A 389 -45.60 -23.93 -42.45
C PRO A 389 -44.18 -23.73 -41.89
N ALA A 390 -43.21 -23.50 -42.79
CA ALA A 390 -41.83 -23.22 -42.41
C ALA A 390 -41.78 -22.01 -41.46
N GLN A 391 -41.20 -22.20 -40.28
CA GLN A 391 -40.97 -21.12 -39.32
C GLN A 391 -40.02 -20.11 -39.97
N LEU A 392 -40.32 -18.81 -39.88
CA LEU A 392 -39.39 -17.76 -40.29
C LEU A 392 -38.23 -17.72 -39.27
N PRO A 393 -36.99 -18.09 -39.64
CA PRO A 393 -35.84 -17.82 -38.80
C PRO A 393 -35.42 -16.37 -39.07
N LEU A 394 -35.61 -15.48 -38.11
CA LEU A 394 -35.16 -14.09 -38.21
C LEU A 394 -33.68 -13.91 -37.82
N VAL A 395 -33.02 -14.96 -37.33
CA VAL A 395 -31.59 -14.98 -37.01
C VAL A 395 -30.96 -16.23 -37.61
N ASP A 396 -30.05 -16.04 -38.56
CA ASP A 396 -29.21 -17.12 -39.06
C ASP A 396 -28.30 -17.63 -37.93
N PRO A 397 -28.37 -18.91 -37.53
CA PRO A 397 -27.47 -19.48 -36.53
C PRO A 397 -26.00 -19.55 -37.00
N GLY A 398 -25.73 -19.14 -38.24
CA GLY A 398 -24.40 -19.09 -38.86
C GLY A 398 -23.86 -17.68 -39.12
N ALA A 399 -24.57 -16.60 -38.76
CA ALA A 399 -23.99 -15.27 -38.85
C ALA A 399 -22.89 -15.16 -37.77
N PRO A 400 -21.60 -15.00 -38.13
CA PRO A 400 -20.57 -14.83 -37.14
C PRO A 400 -20.96 -13.63 -36.29
N ALA A 401 -21.12 -13.87 -34.98
CA ALA A 401 -21.19 -12.80 -34.00
C ALA A 401 -20.07 -11.85 -34.35
N ALA A 402 -20.42 -10.63 -34.80
CA ALA A 402 -19.45 -9.63 -35.22
C ALA A 402 -18.42 -9.54 -34.10
N ALA A 403 -17.26 -10.15 -34.35
CA ALA A 403 -16.18 -10.26 -33.41
C ALA A 403 -15.88 -8.82 -32.99
N GLY A 404 -15.87 -8.61 -31.67
CA GLY A 404 -15.77 -7.29 -31.08
C GLY A 404 -14.78 -6.42 -31.85
N ALA A 405 -15.28 -5.35 -32.43
CA ALA A 405 -14.45 -4.30 -32.98
C ALA A 405 -13.56 -3.84 -31.83
N SER A 406 -12.31 -4.27 -31.87
CA SER A 406 -11.27 -3.89 -30.92
C SER A 406 -11.26 -2.36 -30.86
N PRO A 407 -11.26 -1.72 -29.67
CA PRO A 407 -11.32 -0.26 -29.54
C PRO A 407 -10.09 0.46 -30.14
N ALA A 408 -9.09 -0.29 -30.60
CA ALA A 408 -7.91 0.23 -31.28
C ALA A 408 -8.20 0.81 -32.68
N ALA A 409 -9.24 0.34 -33.40
CA ALA A 409 -9.53 0.82 -34.75
C ALA A 409 -10.33 2.15 -34.75
N ALA A 410 -11.22 2.36 -33.77
CA ALA A 410 -12.00 3.60 -33.66
C ALA A 410 -11.15 4.81 -33.20
N ALA A 411 -10.04 4.58 -32.50
CA ALA A 411 -9.14 5.65 -32.07
C ALA A 411 -8.27 6.23 -33.21
N GLN A 412 -8.13 5.53 -34.35
CA GLN A 412 -7.39 6.04 -35.51
C GLN A 412 -8.24 6.90 -36.45
N ALA A 413 -9.57 6.82 -36.37
CA ALA A 413 -10.47 7.60 -37.22
C ALA A 413 -10.79 9.01 -36.68
N ALA A 414 -10.40 9.33 -35.44
CA ALA A 414 -10.68 10.61 -34.79
C ALA A 414 -9.44 11.50 -34.63
N ARG A 415 -8.50 11.44 -35.59
CA ARG A 415 -7.43 12.44 -35.68
C ARG A 415 -7.97 13.63 -36.49
N PRO A 416 -8.05 14.86 -35.93
CA PRO A 416 -8.47 16.02 -36.71
C PRO A 416 -7.46 16.23 -37.86
N PRO A 417 -7.92 16.68 -39.05
CA PRO A 417 -7.02 16.94 -40.17
C PRO A 417 -6.01 18.02 -39.78
N ALA A 418 -4.75 17.76 -40.13
CA ALA A 418 -3.66 18.70 -40.00
C ALA A 418 -4.04 20.04 -40.66
N ALA A 419 -3.87 21.12 -39.90
CA ALA A 419 -3.97 22.47 -40.43
C ALA A 419 -2.99 22.64 -41.61
N PRO A 420 -3.40 23.27 -42.73
CA PRO A 420 -2.48 23.56 -43.81
C PRO A 420 -1.44 24.60 -43.36
N ALA A 421 -0.20 24.38 -43.80
CA ALA A 421 0.94 25.26 -43.56
C ALA A 421 0.67 26.70 -44.05
N PRO A 422 1.21 27.74 -43.37
CA PRO A 422 1.03 29.12 -43.79
C PRO A 422 1.88 29.42 -45.03
N VAL A 423 1.22 29.92 -46.09
CA VAL A 423 1.88 30.58 -47.22
C VAL A 423 2.15 32.04 -46.83
N PRO A 424 3.33 32.62 -47.14
CA PRO A 424 3.75 33.91 -46.60
C PRO A 424 2.95 35.05 -47.24
N ALA A 425 2.30 35.86 -46.40
CA ALA A 425 1.67 37.10 -46.82
C ALA A 425 2.71 38.23 -46.85
N ALA A 426 2.71 38.93 -47.99
CA ALA A 426 3.58 40.02 -48.37
C ALA A 426 3.47 41.26 -47.47
N ALA A 427 4.54 42.05 -47.48
CA ALA A 427 4.74 43.30 -46.75
C ALA A 427 3.68 44.38 -47.08
N PRO A 428 3.35 45.27 -46.13
CA PRO A 428 2.56 46.46 -46.41
C PRO A 428 3.42 47.60 -46.98
N VAL A 429 2.92 48.24 -48.04
CA VAL A 429 3.40 49.49 -48.66
C VAL A 429 2.35 50.58 -48.35
N PRO A 430 2.73 51.87 -48.17
CA PRO A 430 2.05 52.76 -47.23
C PRO A 430 0.87 53.55 -47.80
N GLU A 431 0.07 53.99 -46.83
CA GLU A 431 -1.10 54.86 -46.84
C GLU A 431 -0.89 56.18 -47.63
N VAL A 432 -1.76 56.42 -48.63
CA VAL A 432 -1.85 57.68 -49.37
C VAL A 432 -3.02 58.49 -48.85
N ARG A 433 -2.71 59.77 -48.59
CA ARG A 433 -3.52 60.86 -48.07
C ARG A 433 -4.81 61.12 -48.86
N ASP A 434 -5.89 61.40 -48.13
CA ASP A 434 -6.99 62.22 -48.63
C ASP A 434 -7.16 63.47 -47.75
N ALA A 435 -7.16 64.62 -48.41
CA ALA A 435 -7.41 65.95 -47.86
C ALA A 435 -8.82 66.41 -48.26
N PRO A 436 -9.59 67.05 -47.37
CA PRO A 436 -10.85 67.69 -47.77
C PRO A 436 -10.66 69.17 -48.13
N ALA A 437 -11.32 69.56 -49.22
CA ALA A 437 -11.39 70.91 -49.76
C ALA A 437 -12.28 71.85 -48.93
N LYS A 438 -11.88 73.13 -48.88
CA LYS A 438 -12.62 74.30 -48.37
C LYS A 438 -13.55 74.84 -49.48
N PRO A 439 -14.64 75.59 -49.18
CA PRO A 439 -14.52 77.05 -49.36
C PRO A 439 -15.36 77.94 -48.39
N ALA A 440 -14.84 79.17 -48.19
CA ALA A 440 -15.48 80.51 -48.01
C ALA A 440 -16.59 80.72 -46.94
N ALA A 441 -16.83 81.87 -46.29
CA ALA A 441 -16.42 83.29 -46.36
C ALA A 441 -16.64 83.94 -44.95
N ALA A 442 -15.77 84.83 -44.46
CA ALA A 442 -15.88 86.31 -44.42
C ALA A 442 -16.80 86.95 -43.33
N GLY A 443 -16.23 87.90 -42.56
CA GLY A 443 -16.92 88.88 -41.67
C GLY A 443 -16.33 88.96 -40.26
N ALA A 444 -15.28 89.72 -39.95
CA ALA A 444 -15.17 91.19 -39.75
C ALA A 444 -15.70 91.76 -38.40
N LYS A 445 -14.73 91.97 -37.48
CA LYS A 445 -14.51 93.12 -36.55
C LYS A 445 -15.44 93.36 -35.34
N PRO A 446 -15.04 94.24 -34.38
CA PRO A 446 -13.73 94.90 -34.18
C PRO A 446 -12.82 94.27 -33.12
#